data_AF-A0A0D0F4X0-F1
#
_entry.id   AF-A0A0D0F4X0-F1
#
_cell.length_a   1.000
_cell.length_b   1.000
_cell.length_c   1.000
_cell.angle_alpha   90.00
_cell.angle_beta   90.00
_cell.angle_gamma   90.00
#
_symmetry.space_group_name_H-M   'P 1'
#
loop_
_entity.id
_entity.type
_entity.pdbx_description
1 polymer ?
#
loop_
_entity_poly.entity_id
_entity_poly.type
_entity_poly.pdbx_seq_one_letter_code
_entity_poly.pdbx_strand_id
1 'polypeptide(L)'
;MKMKITLSTFFLLAITLVQSQNITIPDAKFKAYLVANTAINTNGDAEISKTEAEAFTGYMDCSSKSIVNLAGIESFINLTGLNTNYNNSTTLDLSSNLKLTSLYCVANYLTALNTAPLLELKNLECGINKITALNLSKNTKLETLRTGSNLLTALDLSKNLLLYDLGCENNKIENIDISLNVKLTSIDCRSNLLKSLNLNNGKTLFFNLMKSTGNANLTCIQVDNLNSVRVGTWQYDTKATFSTNCQYNLGLNDVVLDSAVHVYPNPASHVVTINSPSPIDAVKIYSVTGALVKTIANPTQVEVSGWSKGLYFFVFQIGTQYLNKEIIVK
;
A
#
# COMPACT_ATOMS: atom_id res chain seq x y z
N MET A 1 -43.35 -78.80 -19.89
CA MET A 1 -43.50 -77.66 -18.96
C MET A 1 -42.10 -77.13 -18.67
N LYS A 2 -41.64 -76.12 -19.43
CA LYS A 2 -40.26 -75.59 -19.35
C LYS A 2 -40.21 -74.47 -18.30
N MET A 3 -39.36 -74.67 -17.30
CA MET A 3 -39.11 -73.78 -16.17
C MET A 3 -38.37 -72.52 -16.65
N LYS A 4 -39.01 -71.34 -16.58
CA LYS A 4 -38.35 -70.05 -16.81
C LYS A 4 -37.69 -69.62 -15.50
N ILE A 5 -36.37 -69.69 -15.46
CA ILE A 5 -35.55 -69.12 -14.37
C ILE A 5 -35.38 -67.62 -14.67
N THR A 6 -35.91 -66.80 -13.79
CA THR A 6 -35.73 -65.34 -13.71
C THR A 6 -34.26 -65.00 -13.43
N LEU A 7 -33.60 -64.30 -14.34
CA LEU A 7 -32.30 -63.68 -14.11
C LEU A 7 -32.52 -62.21 -13.72
N SER A 8 -32.65 -61.97 -12.42
CA SER A 8 -32.66 -60.60 -11.86
C SER A 8 -31.22 -60.09 -11.83
N THR A 9 -30.90 -59.13 -12.69
CA THR A 9 -29.62 -58.44 -12.69
C THR A 9 -29.55 -57.49 -11.50
N PHE A 10 -28.81 -57.89 -10.47
CA PHE A 10 -28.46 -57.06 -9.32
C PHE A 10 -27.38 -56.06 -9.76
N PHE A 11 -27.79 -54.83 -10.10
CA PHE A 11 -26.85 -53.75 -10.37
C PHE A 11 -26.30 -53.25 -9.04
N LEU A 12 -25.16 -53.79 -8.62
CA LEU A 12 -24.45 -53.33 -7.43
C LEU A 12 -23.88 -51.94 -7.74
N LEU A 13 -24.60 -50.90 -7.34
CA LEU A 13 -24.12 -49.52 -7.38
C LEU A 13 -22.95 -49.44 -6.39
N ALA A 14 -21.73 -49.63 -6.87
CA ALA A 14 -20.53 -49.38 -6.09
C ALA A 14 -20.44 -47.88 -5.85
N ILE A 15 -21.05 -47.42 -4.76
CA ILE A 15 -20.84 -46.07 -4.22
C ILE A 15 -19.40 -46.05 -3.74
N THR A 16 -18.48 -45.61 -4.59
CA THR A 16 -17.13 -45.27 -4.15
C THR A 16 -17.28 -44.05 -3.25
N LEU A 17 -17.30 -44.28 -1.94
CA LEU A 17 -17.04 -43.25 -0.94
C LEU A 17 -15.62 -42.76 -1.18
N VAL A 18 -15.48 -41.74 -2.03
CA VAL A 18 -14.24 -40.97 -2.12
C VAL A 18 -14.15 -40.23 -0.79
N GLN A 19 -13.41 -40.79 0.16
CA GLN A 19 -13.13 -40.07 1.39
C GLN A 19 -12.20 -38.91 1.05
N SER A 20 -12.71 -37.68 1.22
CA SER A 20 -11.92 -36.48 1.04
C SER A 20 -10.75 -36.49 2.01
N GLN A 21 -9.57 -36.08 1.55
CA GLN A 21 -8.40 -35.96 2.41
C GLN A 21 -8.65 -34.95 3.54
N ASN A 22 -8.28 -35.30 4.77
CA ASN A 22 -8.35 -34.41 5.92
C ASN A 22 -7.26 -33.34 5.86
N ILE A 23 -7.60 -32.13 6.28
CA ILE A 23 -6.67 -31.00 6.36
C ILE A 23 -5.85 -31.12 7.64
N THR A 24 -4.56 -30.78 7.56
CA THR A 24 -3.72 -30.74 8.75
C THR A 24 -3.93 -29.42 9.49
N ILE A 25 -4.54 -29.48 10.67
CA ILE A 25 -4.79 -28.32 11.54
C ILE A 25 -4.04 -28.54 12.86
N PRO A 26 -2.79 -28.05 12.98
CA PRO A 26 -1.92 -28.37 14.12
C PRO A 26 -2.31 -27.66 15.42
N ASP A 27 -2.95 -26.50 15.34
CA ASP A 27 -3.42 -25.76 16.51
C ASP A 27 -4.75 -26.34 17.02
N ALA A 28 -4.72 -26.91 18.22
CA ALA A 28 -5.90 -27.54 18.82
C ALA A 28 -7.06 -26.55 19.06
N LYS A 29 -6.80 -25.25 19.28
CA LYS A 29 -7.84 -24.23 19.44
C LYS A 29 -8.48 -23.89 18.11
N PHE A 30 -7.68 -23.80 17.04
CA PHE A 30 -8.21 -23.60 15.69
C PHE A 30 -8.99 -24.83 15.22
N LYS A 31 -8.47 -26.04 15.43
CA LYS A 31 -9.18 -27.30 15.12
C LYS A 31 -10.51 -27.39 15.87
N ALA A 32 -10.51 -27.15 17.19
CA ALA A 32 -11.73 -27.17 17.99
C ALA A 32 -12.77 -26.15 17.50
N TYR A 33 -12.33 -24.96 17.06
CA TYR A 33 -13.22 -23.98 16.46
C TYR A 33 -13.87 -24.49 15.17
N LEU A 34 -13.08 -25.05 14.25
CA LEU A 34 -13.58 -25.54 12.96
C LEU A 34 -14.52 -26.73 13.13
N VAL A 35 -14.16 -27.70 13.98
CA VAL A 35 -14.95 -28.91 14.26
C VAL A 35 -16.28 -28.56 14.93
N ALA A 36 -16.32 -27.54 15.80
CA ALA A 36 -17.55 -27.09 16.44
C ALA A 36 -18.47 -26.28 15.50
N ASN A 37 -17.99 -25.85 14.34
CA ASN A 37 -18.77 -25.05 13.40
C ASN A 37 -19.50 -25.95 12.40
N THR A 38 -20.81 -26.12 12.59
CA THR A 38 -21.66 -26.99 11.75
C THR A 38 -21.83 -26.53 10.30
N ALA A 39 -21.51 -25.27 9.99
CA ALA A 39 -21.47 -24.78 8.61
C ALA A 39 -20.18 -25.19 7.88
N ILE A 40 -19.13 -25.54 8.63
CA ILE A 40 -17.85 -26.02 8.10
C ILE A 40 -17.81 -27.55 8.19
N ASN A 41 -17.94 -28.10 9.40
CA ASN A 41 -17.96 -29.53 9.70
C ASN A 41 -19.35 -30.11 9.40
N THR A 42 -19.64 -30.29 8.11
CA THR A 42 -20.97 -30.69 7.63
C THR A 42 -21.29 -32.16 7.88
N ASN A 43 -20.27 -33.01 8.02
CA ASN A 43 -20.46 -34.43 8.33
C ASN A 43 -20.49 -34.70 9.85
N GLY A 44 -20.11 -33.71 10.67
CA GLY A 44 -20.15 -33.76 12.13
C GLY A 44 -19.11 -34.68 12.76
N ASP A 45 -18.04 -35.04 12.05
CA ASP A 45 -16.97 -35.86 12.57
C ASP A 45 -15.95 -35.02 13.38
N ALA A 46 -14.83 -35.63 13.80
CA ALA A 46 -13.82 -34.98 14.63
C ALA A 46 -12.72 -34.26 13.83
N GLU A 47 -12.81 -34.26 12.51
CA GLU A 47 -11.83 -33.75 11.56
C GLU A 47 -12.45 -32.68 10.65
N ILE A 48 -11.64 -32.07 9.80
CA ILE A 48 -12.13 -31.20 8.73
C ILE A 48 -11.52 -31.72 7.44
N SER A 49 -12.39 -32.09 6.51
CA SER A 49 -11.97 -32.53 5.19
C SER A 49 -11.70 -31.35 4.26
N LYS A 50 -10.86 -31.59 3.24
CA LYS A 50 -10.62 -30.62 2.18
C LYS A 50 -11.92 -30.17 1.49
N THR A 51 -12.83 -31.11 1.24
CA THR A 51 -14.13 -30.82 0.62
C THR A 51 -14.96 -29.87 1.48
N GLU A 52 -14.97 -30.04 2.80
CA GLU A 52 -15.67 -29.15 3.73
C GLU A 52 -15.08 -27.73 3.73
N ALA A 53 -13.76 -27.60 3.79
CA ALA A 53 -13.12 -26.29 3.74
C ALA A 53 -13.31 -25.58 2.40
N GLU A 54 -13.23 -26.30 1.29
CA GLU A 54 -13.46 -25.74 -0.05
C GLU A 54 -14.94 -25.38 -0.27
N ALA A 55 -15.88 -26.10 0.35
CA ALA A 55 -17.30 -25.81 0.27
C ALA A 55 -17.70 -24.59 1.12
N PHE A 56 -16.99 -24.32 2.21
CA PHE A 56 -17.29 -23.17 3.07
C PHE A 56 -17.03 -21.85 2.33
N THR A 57 -18.02 -20.97 2.38
CA THR A 57 -17.96 -19.63 1.78
C THR A 57 -18.38 -18.58 2.81
N GLY A 58 -17.96 -17.34 2.60
CA GLY A 58 -18.38 -16.23 3.45
C GLY A 58 -17.36 -15.85 4.51
N TYR A 59 -17.85 -15.50 5.69
CA TYR A 59 -17.08 -14.87 6.76
C TYR A 59 -16.76 -15.86 7.87
N MET A 60 -15.48 -16.02 8.20
CA MET A 60 -15.01 -16.82 9.33
C MET A 60 -14.59 -15.92 10.48
N ASP A 61 -15.19 -16.12 11.66
CA ASP A 61 -14.78 -15.46 12.90
C ASP A 61 -14.19 -16.43 13.90
N CYS A 62 -12.86 -16.46 13.98
CA CYS A 62 -12.11 -17.22 14.97
C CYS A 62 -11.38 -16.29 15.96
N SER A 63 -11.91 -15.10 16.21
CA SER A 63 -11.34 -14.14 17.16
C SER A 63 -11.42 -14.58 18.62
N SER A 64 -10.51 -14.09 19.47
CA SER A 64 -10.49 -14.30 20.92
C SER A 64 -10.44 -15.77 21.36
N LYS A 65 -9.69 -16.62 20.65
CA LYS A 65 -9.60 -18.07 20.90
C LYS A 65 -8.22 -18.53 21.36
N SER A 66 -7.29 -17.60 21.55
CA SER A 66 -5.89 -17.87 21.87
C SER A 66 -5.20 -18.76 20.83
N ILE A 67 -5.61 -18.65 19.56
CA ILE A 67 -5.02 -19.39 18.43
C ILE A 67 -3.61 -18.87 18.16
N VAL A 68 -2.65 -19.77 18.04
CA VAL A 68 -1.24 -19.46 17.76
C VAL A 68 -0.90 -19.73 16.29
N ASN A 69 -1.53 -20.74 15.68
CA ASN A 69 -1.25 -21.13 14.31
C ASN A 69 -2.55 -21.39 13.52
N LEU A 70 -2.72 -20.68 12.40
CA LEU A 70 -3.86 -20.85 11.51
C LEU A 70 -3.61 -21.81 10.33
N ALA A 71 -2.51 -22.57 10.33
CA ALA A 71 -2.27 -23.60 9.31
C ALA A 71 -3.51 -24.52 9.14
N GLY A 72 -3.85 -24.77 7.88
CA GLY A 72 -5.12 -25.33 7.43
C GLY A 72 -6.06 -24.27 6.83
N ILE A 73 -5.90 -22.99 7.16
CA ILE A 73 -6.73 -21.90 6.59
C ILE A 73 -6.56 -21.76 5.07
N GLU A 74 -5.42 -22.18 4.52
CA GLU A 74 -5.12 -22.20 3.09
C GLU A 74 -6.07 -23.10 2.29
N SER A 75 -6.72 -24.08 2.94
CA SER A 75 -7.72 -24.95 2.30
C SER A 75 -9.09 -24.27 2.14
N PHE A 76 -9.32 -23.15 2.82
CA PHE A 76 -10.58 -22.40 2.75
C PHE A 76 -10.54 -21.35 1.62
N ILE A 77 -10.41 -21.82 0.38
CA ILE A 77 -10.16 -21.01 -0.82
C ILE A 77 -11.33 -20.08 -1.20
N ASN A 78 -12.53 -20.33 -0.66
CA ASN A 78 -13.74 -19.56 -0.94
C ASN A 78 -14.13 -18.57 0.17
N LEU A 79 -13.25 -18.33 1.15
CA LEU A 79 -13.45 -17.28 2.16
C LEU A 79 -13.47 -15.90 1.54
N THR A 80 -14.46 -15.10 1.95
CA THR A 80 -14.60 -13.69 1.57
C THR A 80 -14.28 -12.77 2.74
N GLY A 81 -14.33 -13.25 3.98
CA GLY A 81 -13.85 -12.51 5.13
C GLY A 81 -13.28 -13.40 6.23
N LEU A 82 -12.28 -12.87 6.93
CA LEU A 82 -11.59 -13.57 8.01
C LEU A 82 -11.32 -12.62 9.17
N ASN A 83 -11.75 -13.02 10.36
CA ASN A 83 -11.45 -12.34 11.61
C ASN A 83 -10.67 -13.27 12.56
N THR A 84 -9.41 -12.92 12.76
CA THR A 84 -8.47 -13.57 13.68
C THR A 84 -8.07 -12.64 14.83
N ASN A 85 -8.85 -11.58 15.10
CA ASN A 85 -8.54 -10.60 16.13
C ASN A 85 -8.32 -11.25 17.51
N TYR A 86 -7.46 -10.63 18.34
CA TYR A 86 -7.23 -11.04 19.72
C TYR A 86 -6.79 -12.50 19.86
N ASN A 87 -5.81 -12.89 19.06
CA ASN A 87 -5.19 -14.21 19.11
C ASN A 87 -3.68 -14.06 19.38
N ASN A 88 -2.96 -15.16 19.35
CA ASN A 88 -1.53 -15.21 19.66
C ASN A 88 -0.69 -15.57 18.43
N SER A 89 -1.20 -15.27 17.23
CA SER A 89 -0.56 -15.68 15.99
C SER A 89 0.70 -14.85 15.71
N THR A 90 1.80 -15.53 15.41
CA THR A 90 3.08 -14.90 15.01
C THR A 90 3.25 -14.86 13.48
N THR A 91 2.50 -15.71 12.77
CA THR A 91 2.47 -15.79 11.31
C THR A 91 1.01 -15.96 10.86
N LEU A 92 0.74 -15.53 9.63
CA LEU A 92 -0.56 -15.67 9.00
C LEU A 92 -0.35 -15.81 7.48
N ASP A 93 -0.41 -17.05 6.99
CA ASP A 93 -0.34 -17.34 5.56
C ASP A 93 -1.75 -17.36 4.97
N LEU A 94 -2.02 -16.43 4.06
CA LEU A 94 -3.28 -16.30 3.34
C LEU A 94 -3.08 -16.40 1.83
N SER A 95 -1.98 -17.00 1.39
CA SER A 95 -1.59 -17.07 -0.03
C SER A 95 -2.60 -17.76 -0.93
N SER A 96 -3.44 -18.65 -0.36
CA SER A 96 -4.50 -19.37 -1.08
C SER A 96 -5.89 -18.76 -0.91
N ASN A 97 -6.09 -17.80 -0.01
CA ASN A 97 -7.39 -17.19 0.29
C ASN A 97 -7.69 -15.99 -0.62
N LEU A 98 -7.58 -16.21 -1.93
CA LEU A 98 -7.56 -15.16 -2.97
C LEU A 98 -8.86 -14.35 -3.07
N LYS A 99 -9.97 -14.85 -2.52
CA LYS A 99 -11.29 -14.21 -2.55
C LYS A 99 -11.57 -13.29 -1.35
N LEU A 100 -10.62 -13.14 -0.42
CA LEU A 100 -10.81 -12.28 0.76
C LEU A 100 -11.05 -10.82 0.36
N THR A 101 -12.19 -10.29 0.79
CA THR A 101 -12.55 -8.87 0.71
C THR A 101 -12.36 -8.16 2.03
N SER A 102 -12.29 -8.88 3.16
CA SER A 102 -12.09 -8.29 4.49
C SER A 102 -11.19 -9.16 5.37
N LEU A 103 -10.16 -8.55 5.94
CA LEU A 103 -9.21 -9.21 6.83
C LEU A 103 -9.06 -8.39 8.11
N TYR A 104 -9.36 -9.03 9.23
CA TYR A 104 -9.18 -8.48 10.58
C TYR A 104 -8.21 -9.40 11.34
N CYS A 105 -7.02 -8.89 11.64
CA CYS A 105 -5.99 -9.61 12.39
C CYS A 105 -5.35 -8.73 13.49
N VAL A 106 -6.18 -7.90 14.11
CA VAL A 106 -5.83 -6.97 15.19
C VAL A 106 -5.41 -7.73 16.45
N ALA A 107 -4.47 -7.17 17.21
CA ALA A 107 -4.04 -7.72 18.50
C ALA A 107 -3.54 -9.17 18.38
N ASN A 108 -2.49 -9.34 17.59
CA ASN A 108 -1.70 -10.57 17.44
C ASN A 108 -0.21 -10.25 17.66
N TYR A 109 0.69 -11.18 17.31
CA TYR A 109 2.13 -10.98 17.38
C TYR A 109 2.79 -11.02 15.99
N LEU A 110 2.07 -10.63 14.94
CA LEU A 110 2.56 -10.66 13.56
C LEU A 110 3.72 -9.68 13.39
N THR A 111 4.85 -10.16 12.85
CA THR A 111 6.00 -9.33 12.48
C THR A 111 6.01 -8.93 11.01
N ALA A 112 5.25 -9.66 10.19
CA ALA A 112 5.02 -9.40 8.78
C ALA A 112 3.62 -9.85 8.39
N LEU A 113 3.06 -9.21 7.37
CA LEU A 113 1.79 -9.59 6.76
C LEU A 113 1.92 -9.49 5.24
N ASN A 114 1.74 -10.60 4.54
CA ASN A 114 1.77 -10.62 3.09
C ASN A 114 0.35 -10.50 2.52
N THR A 115 0.00 -9.31 2.02
CA THR A 115 -1.30 -9.03 1.40
C THR A 115 -1.27 -9.10 -0.13
N ALA A 116 -0.11 -9.37 -0.75
CA ALA A 116 0.05 -9.33 -2.21
C ALA A 116 -0.89 -10.28 -2.97
N PRO A 117 -1.22 -11.49 -2.47
CA PRO A 117 -2.20 -12.39 -3.10
C PRO A 117 -3.66 -11.92 -2.99
N LEU A 118 -3.97 -11.02 -2.04
CA LEU A 118 -5.33 -10.62 -1.68
C LEU A 118 -5.85 -9.48 -2.57
N LEU A 119 -6.00 -9.76 -3.87
CA LEU A 119 -6.32 -8.74 -4.88
C LEU A 119 -7.73 -8.14 -4.73
N GLU A 120 -8.63 -8.85 -4.07
CA GLU A 120 -10.02 -8.42 -3.82
C GLU A 120 -10.21 -7.67 -2.49
N LEU A 121 -9.12 -7.45 -1.74
CA LEU A 121 -9.18 -6.89 -0.38
C LEU A 121 -9.68 -5.44 -0.39
N LYS A 122 -10.75 -5.19 0.36
CA LYS A 122 -11.38 -3.87 0.56
C LYS A 122 -11.16 -3.32 1.97
N ASN A 123 -11.20 -4.19 2.97
CA ASN A 123 -11.03 -3.82 4.37
C ASN A 123 -9.84 -4.57 4.96
N LEU A 124 -8.88 -3.83 5.51
CA LEU A 124 -7.73 -4.39 6.21
C LEU A 124 -7.58 -3.73 7.58
N GLU A 125 -7.70 -4.53 8.64
CA GLU A 125 -7.34 -4.12 9.99
C GLU A 125 -6.27 -5.07 10.55
N CYS A 126 -5.04 -4.55 10.69
CA CYS A 126 -3.90 -5.30 11.19
C CYS A 126 -3.19 -4.57 12.34
N GLY A 127 -3.93 -3.76 13.09
CA GLY A 127 -3.41 -2.99 14.21
C GLY A 127 -2.97 -3.85 15.41
N ILE A 128 -2.22 -3.26 16.33
CA ILE A 128 -1.71 -3.92 17.55
C ILE A 128 -0.95 -5.21 17.17
N ASN A 129 0.10 -5.05 16.39
CA ASN A 129 1.01 -6.11 15.96
C ASN A 129 2.47 -5.57 16.05
N LYS A 130 3.41 -6.28 15.41
CA LYS A 130 4.84 -5.91 15.36
C LYS A 130 5.31 -5.74 13.91
N ILE A 131 4.42 -5.36 13.00
CA ILE A 131 4.70 -5.24 11.56
C ILE A 131 5.63 -4.04 11.32
N THR A 132 6.74 -4.28 10.64
CA THR A 132 7.75 -3.25 10.34
C THR A 132 7.62 -2.66 8.93
N ALA A 133 7.04 -3.42 7.99
CA ALA A 133 6.76 -2.99 6.64
C ALA A 133 5.47 -3.64 6.12
N LEU A 134 4.70 -2.88 5.34
CA LEU A 134 3.46 -3.34 4.72
C LEU A 134 3.40 -2.84 3.27
N ASN A 135 3.40 -3.76 2.31
CA ASN A 135 3.32 -3.44 0.89
C ASN A 135 1.88 -3.60 0.39
N LEU A 136 1.23 -2.48 0.06
CA LEU A 136 -0.17 -2.44 -0.37
C LEU A 136 -0.33 -2.19 -1.88
N SER A 137 0.76 -2.23 -2.65
CA SER A 137 0.78 -1.88 -4.07
C SER A 137 -0.14 -2.73 -4.97
N LYS A 138 -0.51 -3.93 -4.52
CA LYS A 138 -1.44 -4.84 -5.23
C LYS A 138 -2.89 -4.71 -4.77
N ASN A 139 -3.13 -4.17 -3.58
CA ASN A 139 -4.46 -4.07 -2.98
C ASN A 139 -5.20 -2.81 -3.46
N THR A 140 -5.36 -2.66 -4.79
CA THR A 140 -5.94 -1.45 -5.41
C THR A 140 -7.42 -1.22 -5.12
N LYS A 141 -8.11 -2.26 -4.61
CA LYS A 141 -9.51 -2.22 -4.18
C LYS A 141 -9.71 -1.79 -2.71
N LEU A 142 -8.64 -1.47 -2.00
CA LEU A 142 -8.70 -1.11 -0.58
C LEU A 142 -9.48 0.19 -0.35
N GLU A 143 -10.44 0.12 0.55
CA GLU A 143 -11.38 1.18 0.91
C GLU A 143 -11.17 1.65 2.36
N THR A 144 -10.86 0.70 3.26
CA THR A 144 -10.54 0.96 4.68
C THR A 144 -9.22 0.30 5.07
N LEU A 145 -8.34 1.07 5.74
CA LEU A 145 -7.05 0.60 6.23
C LEU A 145 -6.81 1.05 7.68
N ARG A 146 -6.67 0.09 8.60
CA ARG A 146 -6.28 0.33 10.00
C ARG A 146 -5.02 -0.47 10.36
N THR A 147 -3.89 0.23 10.48
CA THR A 147 -2.57 -0.34 10.83
C THR A 147 -2.03 0.17 12.16
N GLY A 148 -2.88 0.79 12.98
CA GLY A 148 -2.47 1.46 14.22
C GLY A 148 -1.70 0.55 15.18
N SER A 149 -0.78 1.11 15.96
CA SER A 149 0.03 0.35 16.94
C SER A 149 0.86 -0.77 16.28
N ASN A 150 1.71 -0.39 15.34
CA ASN A 150 2.71 -1.25 14.69
C ASN A 150 4.10 -0.56 14.73
N LEU A 151 5.04 -1.03 13.92
CA LEU A 151 6.41 -0.51 13.83
C LEU A 151 6.73 0.02 12.43
N LEU A 152 5.72 0.44 11.66
CA LEU A 152 5.88 0.91 10.28
C LEU A 152 6.71 2.20 10.24
N THR A 153 7.70 2.26 9.35
CA THR A 153 8.52 3.46 9.11
C THR A 153 8.09 4.24 7.87
N ALA A 154 7.37 3.59 6.96
CA ALA A 154 6.81 4.17 5.75
C ALA A 154 5.48 3.47 5.42
N LEU A 155 4.60 4.20 4.72
CA LEU A 155 3.33 3.68 4.22
C LEU A 155 3.02 4.36 2.88
N ASP A 156 3.27 3.64 1.78
CA ASP A 156 2.94 4.11 0.43
C ASP A 156 1.49 3.74 0.09
N LEU A 157 0.68 4.77 -0.17
CA LEU A 157 -0.74 4.66 -0.50
C LEU A 157 -1.05 5.06 -1.94
N SER A 158 -0.03 5.28 -2.78
CA SER A 158 -0.15 5.80 -4.16
C SER A 158 -0.98 4.91 -5.09
N LYS A 159 -1.21 3.65 -4.73
CA LYS A 159 -2.02 2.68 -5.50
C LYS A 159 -3.41 2.44 -4.92
N ASN A 160 -3.70 2.93 -3.71
CA ASN A 160 -4.96 2.66 -3.00
C ASN A 160 -5.95 3.80 -3.21
N LEU A 161 -6.28 4.08 -4.48
CA LEU A 161 -7.07 5.26 -4.89
C LEU A 161 -8.54 5.23 -4.41
N LEU A 162 -9.03 4.07 -3.98
CA LEU A 162 -10.38 3.89 -3.44
C LEU A 162 -10.47 4.12 -1.93
N LEU A 163 -9.33 4.31 -1.25
CA LEU A 163 -9.26 4.45 0.21
C LEU A 163 -10.04 5.69 0.66
N TYR A 164 -11.00 5.51 1.57
CA TYR A 164 -11.78 6.59 2.17
C TYR A 164 -11.51 6.80 3.67
N ASP A 165 -10.97 5.78 4.35
CA ASP A 165 -10.66 5.78 5.78
C ASP A 165 -9.30 5.14 6.08
N LEU A 166 -8.44 5.92 6.75
CA LEU A 166 -7.07 5.56 7.11
C LEU A 166 -6.82 5.76 8.61
N GLY A 167 -6.41 4.70 9.31
CA GLY A 167 -5.82 4.78 10.64
C GLY A 167 -4.42 4.17 10.63
N CYS A 168 -3.40 4.97 10.90
CA CYS A 168 -2.00 4.56 10.96
C CYS A 168 -1.29 5.10 12.20
N GLU A 169 -2.06 5.38 13.26
CA GLU A 169 -1.57 5.93 14.51
C GLU A 169 -0.58 5.01 15.24
N ASN A 170 0.24 5.56 16.15
CA ASN A 170 1.20 4.78 16.96
C ASN A 170 2.12 3.90 16.09
N ASN A 171 2.82 4.54 15.14
CA ASN A 171 3.83 3.91 14.29
C ASN A 171 5.12 4.77 14.32
N LYS A 172 6.04 4.54 13.39
CA LYS A 172 7.30 5.29 13.22
C LYS A 172 7.36 5.99 11.86
N ILE A 173 6.21 6.32 11.28
CA ILE A 173 6.11 6.85 9.92
C ILE A 173 6.63 8.30 9.91
N GLU A 174 7.51 8.62 8.97
CA GLU A 174 8.06 9.96 8.83
C GLU A 174 7.30 10.84 7.83
N ASN A 175 6.63 10.26 6.85
CA ASN A 175 5.95 10.99 5.79
C ASN A 175 4.65 10.28 5.42
N ILE A 176 3.57 11.06 5.29
CA ILE A 176 2.31 10.59 4.74
C ILE A 176 1.93 11.54 3.61
N ASP A 177 1.73 10.96 2.42
CA ASP A 177 1.21 11.65 1.25
C ASP A 177 -0.06 10.95 0.79
N ILE A 178 -1.18 11.66 0.82
CA ILE A 178 -2.48 11.18 0.37
C ILE A 178 -3.01 11.97 -0.83
N SER A 179 -2.16 12.75 -1.51
CA SER A 179 -2.57 13.62 -2.63
C SER A 179 -3.28 12.90 -3.77
N LEU A 180 -2.96 11.61 -3.97
CA LEU A 180 -3.62 10.75 -4.97
C LEU A 180 -4.89 10.06 -4.45
N ASN A 181 -5.11 10.01 -3.14
CA ASN A 181 -6.23 9.31 -2.51
C ASN A 181 -7.46 10.23 -2.45
N VAL A 182 -8.03 10.55 -3.62
CA VAL A 182 -9.13 11.52 -3.80
C VAL A 182 -10.47 11.12 -3.15
N LYS A 183 -10.57 9.92 -2.59
CA LYS A 183 -11.73 9.47 -1.80
C LYS A 183 -11.51 9.60 -0.29
N LEU A 184 -10.29 9.87 0.18
CA LEU A 184 -9.96 9.90 1.59
C LEU A 184 -10.57 11.10 2.30
N THR A 185 -11.37 10.82 3.33
CA THR A 185 -12.06 11.83 4.17
C THR A 185 -11.87 11.59 5.67
N SER A 186 -11.16 10.53 6.05
CA SER A 186 -10.88 10.17 7.44
C SER A 186 -9.43 9.73 7.56
N ILE A 187 -8.65 10.45 8.39
CA ILE A 187 -7.27 10.12 8.68
C ILE A 187 -6.97 10.27 10.17
N ASP A 188 -6.41 9.20 10.75
CA ASP A 188 -5.77 9.20 12.06
C ASP A 188 -4.31 8.75 11.91
N CYS A 189 -3.39 9.70 11.99
CA CYS A 189 -1.94 9.48 11.91
C CYS A 189 -1.23 9.97 13.17
N ARG A 190 -1.92 9.95 14.32
CA ARG A 190 -1.37 10.38 15.62
C ARG A 190 -0.17 9.55 16.03
N SER A 191 0.68 10.11 16.88
CA SER A 191 1.81 9.40 17.51
C SER A 191 2.69 8.68 16.48
N ASN A 192 3.22 9.46 15.54
CA ASN A 192 4.19 9.00 14.54
C ASN A 192 5.44 9.89 14.63
N LEU A 193 6.33 9.78 13.63
CA LEU A 193 7.53 10.61 13.51
C LEU A 193 7.39 11.59 12.34
N LEU A 194 6.16 12.03 12.02
CA LEU A 194 5.89 12.78 10.80
C LEU A 194 6.73 14.06 10.75
N LYS A 195 7.40 14.25 9.61
CA LYS A 195 8.08 15.47 9.17
C LYS A 195 7.24 16.17 8.09
N SER A 196 6.52 15.38 7.29
CA SER A 196 5.57 15.87 6.28
C SER A 196 4.22 15.16 6.37
N LEU A 197 3.15 15.92 6.09
CA LEU A 197 1.78 15.42 6.00
C LEU A 197 1.06 16.15 4.87
N ASN A 198 0.94 15.50 3.71
CA ASN A 198 0.29 16.07 2.54
C ASN A 198 -1.16 15.59 2.42
N LEU A 199 -2.11 16.47 2.76
CA LEU A 199 -3.56 16.26 2.68
C LEU A 199 -4.21 16.89 1.43
N ASN A 200 -3.42 17.38 0.46
CA ASN A 200 -3.90 18.04 -0.75
C ASN A 200 -4.48 17.02 -1.77
N ASN A 201 -5.62 16.40 -1.41
CA ASN A 201 -6.28 15.33 -2.16
C ASN A 201 -7.62 15.76 -2.79
N GLY A 202 -7.91 17.05 -2.81
CA GLY A 202 -9.18 17.64 -3.25
C GLY A 202 -10.33 17.48 -2.25
N LYS A 203 -10.06 17.01 -1.02
CA LYS A 203 -11.09 16.71 0.01
C LYS A 203 -10.93 17.45 1.33
N THR A 204 -10.06 18.45 1.44
CA THR A 204 -9.84 19.23 2.68
C THR A 204 -11.15 19.65 3.36
N LEU A 205 -12.14 20.14 2.60
CA LEU A 205 -13.47 20.55 3.12
C LEU A 205 -14.33 19.42 3.67
N PHE A 206 -14.11 18.19 3.21
CA PHE A 206 -14.94 17.01 3.44
C PHE A 206 -14.33 16.03 4.46
N PHE A 207 -13.21 16.37 5.10
CA PHE A 207 -12.68 15.53 6.16
C PHE A 207 -13.64 15.50 7.35
N ASN A 208 -14.10 14.29 7.67
CA ASN A 208 -14.89 14.00 8.86
C ASN A 208 -14.00 13.78 10.09
N LEU A 209 -12.75 13.34 9.86
CA LEU A 209 -11.77 13.08 10.90
C LEU A 209 -10.37 13.45 10.37
N MET A 210 -9.67 14.32 11.08
CA MET A 210 -8.24 14.58 10.85
C MET A 210 -7.55 14.65 12.20
N LYS A 211 -6.68 13.67 12.48
CA LYS A 211 -5.89 13.61 13.71
C LYS A 211 -4.42 13.35 13.38
N SER A 212 -3.55 14.28 13.76
CA SER A 212 -2.10 14.21 13.54
C SER A 212 -1.28 14.62 14.77
N THR A 213 -1.87 14.66 15.96
CA THR A 213 -1.17 14.98 17.23
C THR A 213 -0.09 13.96 17.57
N GLY A 214 0.93 14.36 18.34
CA GLY A 214 2.01 13.47 18.75
C GLY A 214 3.08 13.26 17.68
N ASN A 215 3.23 14.20 16.75
CA ASN A 215 4.24 14.25 15.70
C ASN A 215 5.16 15.47 15.91
N ALA A 216 6.09 15.39 16.85
CA ALA A 216 6.90 16.53 17.31
C ALA A 216 7.72 17.26 16.21
N ASN A 217 8.01 16.57 15.10
CA ASN A 217 8.76 17.09 13.96
C ASN A 217 7.88 17.65 12.83
N LEU A 218 6.56 17.52 12.94
CA LEU A 218 5.62 18.01 11.93
C LEU A 218 5.44 19.52 12.09
N THR A 219 5.91 20.27 11.10
CA THR A 219 5.86 21.75 11.11
C THR A 219 4.90 22.32 10.08
N CYS A 220 4.60 21.56 9.03
CA CYS A 220 3.71 21.97 7.95
C CYS A 220 2.76 20.82 7.59
N ILE A 221 1.48 21.12 7.45
CA ILE A 221 0.44 20.23 6.94
C ILE A 221 -0.07 20.84 5.65
N GLN A 222 0.13 20.15 4.54
CA GLN A 222 -0.28 20.64 3.24
C GLN A 222 -1.76 20.33 3.02
N VAL A 223 -2.52 21.32 2.57
CA VAL A 223 -3.97 21.22 2.33
C VAL A 223 -4.34 21.81 0.97
N ASP A 224 -5.52 21.50 0.46
CA ASP A 224 -6.00 22.03 -0.82
C ASP A 224 -6.17 23.57 -0.77
N ASN A 225 -6.71 24.05 0.34
CA ASN A 225 -7.04 25.47 0.55
C ASN A 225 -7.09 25.78 2.05
N LEU A 226 -6.42 26.86 2.46
CA LEU A 226 -6.38 27.32 3.86
C LEU A 226 -7.76 27.63 4.44
N ASN A 227 -8.70 28.11 3.61
CA ASN A 227 -10.07 28.41 4.03
C ASN A 227 -10.89 27.14 4.35
N SER A 228 -10.37 25.97 3.99
CA SER A 228 -11.05 24.68 4.19
C SER A 228 -10.65 23.99 5.48
N VAL A 229 -9.67 24.52 6.20
CA VAL A 229 -9.18 23.96 7.45
C VAL A 229 -10.21 24.16 8.55
N ARG A 230 -10.66 23.08 9.18
CA ARG A 230 -11.70 23.10 10.23
C ARG A 230 -11.09 23.18 11.64
N VAL A 231 -10.59 24.37 12.00
CA VAL A 231 -10.04 24.67 13.33
C VAL A 231 -11.05 24.28 14.43
N GLY A 232 -10.60 23.54 15.44
CA GLY A 232 -11.43 23.05 16.56
C GLY A 232 -12.04 21.66 16.39
N THR A 233 -12.17 21.15 15.15
CA THR A 233 -12.56 19.75 14.90
C THR A 233 -11.36 18.88 14.58
N TRP A 234 -10.39 19.44 13.87
CA TRP A 234 -9.12 18.82 13.54
C TRP A 234 -8.19 18.82 14.75
N GLN A 235 -7.49 17.70 14.99
CA GLN A 235 -6.53 17.56 16.09
C GLN A 235 -5.12 17.47 15.52
N TYR A 236 -4.26 18.43 15.86
CA TYR A 236 -2.88 18.50 15.37
C TYR A 236 -2.00 19.16 16.42
N ASP A 237 -0.69 18.93 16.35
CA ASP A 237 0.27 19.56 17.26
C ASP A 237 0.32 21.08 17.03
N THR A 238 0.45 21.85 18.11
CA THR A 238 0.45 23.33 18.06
C THR A 238 1.60 23.92 17.24
N LYS A 239 2.67 23.15 17.00
CA LYS A 239 3.81 23.53 16.16
C LYS A 239 3.52 23.40 14.66
N ALA A 240 2.52 22.61 14.28
CA ALA A 240 2.18 22.41 12.88
C ALA A 240 1.38 23.60 12.35
N THR A 241 1.76 24.07 11.16
CA THR A 241 1.07 25.13 10.41
C THR A 241 0.44 24.55 9.15
N PHE A 242 -0.56 25.24 8.59
CA PHE A 242 -1.17 24.83 7.32
C PHE A 242 -0.61 25.66 6.17
N SER A 243 -0.37 25.01 5.03
CA SER A 243 0.02 25.68 3.78
C SER A 243 -0.62 24.96 2.59
N THR A 244 -0.81 25.64 1.47
CA THR A 244 -1.15 24.98 0.19
C THR A 244 0.09 24.43 -0.51
N ASN A 245 1.26 24.86 -0.07
CA ASN A 245 2.55 24.45 -0.59
C ASN A 245 3.53 24.34 0.57
N CYS A 246 3.55 23.20 1.22
CA CYS A 246 4.60 22.90 2.17
C CYS A 246 5.84 22.53 1.36
N GLN A 247 6.87 23.37 1.44
CA GLN A 247 8.20 23.06 0.89
C GLN A 247 8.83 21.99 1.78
N TYR A 248 8.27 20.78 1.75
CA TYR A 248 8.85 19.64 2.41
C TYR A 248 10.14 19.33 1.65
N ASN A 249 11.27 19.74 2.22
CA ASN A 249 12.59 19.25 1.82
C ASN A 249 12.68 17.76 2.17
N LEU A 250 11.89 16.95 1.48
CA LEU A 250 12.03 15.50 1.39
C LEU A 250 13.10 15.29 0.35
N GLY A 251 14.15 14.56 0.70
CA GLY A 251 15.28 14.28 -0.18
C GLY A 251 14.85 13.68 -1.52
N LEU A 252 14.59 14.56 -2.47
CA LEU A 252 14.50 14.42 -3.92
C LEU A 252 14.75 15.83 -4.47
N ASN A 253 15.95 16.36 -4.21
CA ASN A 253 16.40 17.60 -4.86
C ASN A 253 16.34 17.51 -6.39
N ASP A 254 16.25 16.30 -6.96
CA ASP A 254 16.25 16.10 -8.39
C ASP A 254 14.86 16.30 -9.04
N VAL A 255 13.73 15.94 -8.39
CA VAL A 255 12.41 15.89 -9.06
C VAL A 255 11.70 17.25 -9.12
N VAL A 256 11.84 18.09 -8.07
CA VAL A 256 11.24 19.42 -8.04
C VAL A 256 12.03 20.41 -8.90
N LEU A 257 13.37 20.32 -8.90
CA LEU A 257 14.21 21.13 -9.79
C LEU A 257 14.02 20.73 -11.27
N ASP A 258 13.85 19.44 -11.57
CA ASP A 258 13.60 18.96 -12.93
C ASP A 258 12.32 19.57 -13.53
N SER A 259 11.31 19.77 -12.71
CA SER A 259 10.05 20.41 -13.12
C SER A 259 10.18 21.93 -13.29
N ALA A 260 11.17 22.58 -12.65
CA ALA A 260 11.29 24.03 -12.55
C ALA A 260 12.25 24.66 -13.57
N VAL A 261 13.28 23.93 -14.01
CA VAL A 261 14.22 24.42 -15.04
C VAL A 261 13.71 24.00 -16.42
N HIS A 262 13.22 24.95 -17.20
CA HIS A 262 12.77 24.75 -18.57
C HIS A 262 13.86 25.15 -19.56
N VAL A 263 14.18 24.23 -20.47
CA VAL A 263 15.17 24.40 -21.54
C VAL A 263 14.47 24.31 -22.88
N TYR A 264 14.62 25.34 -23.71
CA TYR A 264 13.96 25.41 -25.02
C TYR A 264 14.74 26.27 -26.01
N PRO A 265 14.60 26.03 -27.32
CA PRO A 265 13.93 24.89 -27.92
C PRO A 265 14.71 23.59 -27.66
N ASN A 266 14.00 22.48 -27.58
CA ASN A 266 14.59 21.14 -27.63
C ASN A 266 13.74 20.30 -28.60
N PRO A 267 14.23 19.96 -29.80
CA PRO A 267 15.62 20.11 -30.29
C PRO A 267 16.06 21.55 -30.65
N ALA A 268 17.36 21.87 -30.56
CA ALA A 268 17.95 23.18 -30.86
C ALA A 268 19.00 23.13 -32.00
N SER A 269 19.20 24.25 -32.72
CA SER A 269 20.22 24.37 -33.79
C SER A 269 21.18 25.57 -33.61
N HIS A 270 20.84 26.54 -32.77
CA HIS A 270 21.64 27.75 -32.56
C HIS A 270 21.85 28.05 -31.08
N VAL A 271 20.75 28.22 -30.33
CA VAL A 271 20.78 28.55 -28.90
C VAL A 271 19.74 27.70 -28.16
N VAL A 272 20.09 27.30 -26.93
CA VAL A 272 19.20 26.71 -25.93
C VAL A 272 19.00 27.75 -24.83
N THR A 273 17.80 28.28 -24.70
CA THR A 273 17.40 29.19 -23.62
C THR A 273 17.09 28.41 -22.35
N ILE A 274 17.50 28.96 -21.21
CA ILE A 274 17.27 28.37 -19.88
C ILE A 274 16.38 29.32 -19.09
N ASN A 275 15.22 28.84 -18.68
CA ASN A 275 14.31 29.54 -17.77
C ASN A 275 14.24 28.76 -16.45
N SER A 276 14.53 29.45 -15.34
CA SER A 276 14.56 28.87 -14.01
C SER A 276 14.03 29.88 -12.99
N PRO A 277 13.21 29.48 -12.01
CA PRO A 277 12.76 30.36 -10.94
C PRO A 277 13.88 30.72 -9.94
N SER A 278 14.97 29.96 -9.93
CA SER A 278 16.16 30.18 -9.10
C SER A 278 17.40 30.46 -9.95
N PRO A 279 18.35 31.30 -9.49
CA PRO A 279 19.63 31.48 -10.16
C PRO A 279 20.38 30.16 -10.34
N ILE A 280 20.94 29.94 -11.52
CA ILE A 280 21.77 28.76 -11.83
C ILE A 280 23.22 29.17 -11.66
N ASP A 281 23.99 28.44 -10.84
CA ASP A 281 25.41 28.76 -10.61
C ASP A 281 26.26 28.37 -11.83
N ALA A 282 25.98 27.20 -12.42
CA ALA A 282 26.68 26.71 -13.60
C ALA A 282 25.86 25.68 -14.39
N VAL A 283 26.21 25.47 -15.66
CA VAL A 283 25.84 24.27 -16.43
C VAL A 283 27.09 23.60 -16.98
N LYS A 284 27.22 22.29 -16.76
CA LYS A 284 28.24 21.42 -17.36
C LYS A 284 27.57 20.57 -18.43
N ILE A 285 28.17 20.50 -19.61
CA ILE A 285 27.56 19.88 -20.78
C ILE A 285 28.41 18.72 -21.22
N TYR A 286 27.79 17.55 -21.36
CA TYR A 286 28.45 16.29 -21.70
C TYR A 286 27.88 15.72 -23.00
N SER A 287 28.74 15.06 -23.77
CA SER A 287 28.34 14.25 -24.92
C SER A 287 27.79 12.88 -24.47
N VAL A 288 27.18 12.12 -25.39
CA VAL A 288 26.68 10.76 -25.10
C VAL A 288 27.73 9.77 -24.62
N THR A 289 29.02 10.02 -24.89
CA THR A 289 30.12 9.18 -24.40
C THR A 289 30.61 9.61 -23.00
N GLY A 290 30.00 10.62 -22.41
CA GLY A 290 30.39 11.18 -21.10
C GLY A 290 31.53 12.18 -21.15
N ALA A 291 32.05 12.53 -22.35
CA ALA A 291 33.08 13.56 -22.46
C ALA A 291 32.50 14.96 -22.18
N LEU A 292 33.18 15.73 -21.32
CA LEU A 292 32.82 17.12 -21.02
C LEU A 292 33.08 18.00 -22.24
N VAL A 293 32.02 18.65 -22.73
CA VAL A 293 32.04 19.53 -23.91
C VAL A 293 32.29 20.97 -23.48
N LYS A 294 31.57 21.46 -22.46
CA LYS A 294 31.64 22.86 -22.02
C LYS A 294 31.15 23.03 -20.58
N THR A 295 31.65 24.06 -19.91
CA THR A 295 31.14 24.56 -18.62
C THR A 295 30.85 26.04 -18.74
N ILE A 296 29.69 26.49 -18.26
CA ILE A 296 29.26 27.89 -18.33
C ILE A 296 28.76 28.30 -16.94
N ALA A 297 29.25 29.43 -16.40
CA ALA A 297 28.80 29.99 -15.13
C ALA A 297 27.62 30.95 -15.33
N ASN A 298 26.67 30.98 -14.39
CA ASN A 298 25.48 31.83 -14.40
C ASN A 298 24.70 31.86 -15.74
N PRO A 299 24.36 30.70 -16.34
CA PRO A 299 23.83 30.66 -17.69
C PRO A 299 22.34 31.04 -17.75
N THR A 300 21.97 31.91 -18.69
CA THR A 300 20.58 32.13 -19.13
C THR A 300 20.30 31.52 -20.52
N GLN A 301 21.36 31.22 -21.28
CA GLN A 301 21.32 30.58 -22.57
C GLN A 301 22.63 29.85 -22.88
N VAL A 302 22.59 28.88 -23.79
CA VAL A 302 23.73 28.11 -24.27
C VAL A 302 23.75 28.13 -25.79
N GLU A 303 24.81 28.67 -26.39
CA GLU A 303 25.03 28.61 -27.83
C GLU A 303 25.56 27.23 -28.23
N VAL A 304 24.81 26.57 -29.13
CA VAL A 304 25.07 25.22 -29.66
C VAL A 304 25.34 25.23 -31.17
N SER A 305 25.40 26.41 -31.80
CA SER A 305 25.74 26.53 -33.22
C SER A 305 27.14 25.95 -33.49
N GLY A 306 27.22 25.07 -34.48
CA GLY A 306 28.48 24.41 -34.86
C GLY A 306 28.82 23.17 -34.03
N TRP A 307 27.98 22.77 -33.07
CA TRP A 307 28.12 21.48 -32.41
C TRP A 307 27.68 20.36 -33.35
N SER A 308 28.28 19.17 -33.18
CA SER A 308 27.84 17.98 -33.90
C SER A 308 26.39 17.65 -33.57
N LYS A 309 25.63 17.19 -34.57
CA LYS A 309 24.25 16.76 -34.36
C LYS A 309 24.21 15.55 -33.44
N GLY A 310 23.33 15.56 -32.44
CA GLY A 310 23.25 14.46 -31.47
C GLY A 310 22.62 14.85 -30.14
N LEU A 311 22.61 13.90 -29.21
CA LEU A 311 22.12 14.09 -27.84
C LEU A 311 23.25 14.61 -26.93
N TYR A 312 22.91 15.57 -26.07
CA TYR A 312 23.81 16.15 -25.07
C TYR A 312 23.12 16.18 -23.71
N PHE A 313 23.90 16.00 -22.64
CA PHE A 313 23.42 16.06 -21.27
C PHE A 313 23.86 17.36 -20.62
N PHE A 314 22.90 18.18 -20.21
CA PHE A 314 23.12 19.44 -19.53
C PHE A 314 22.93 19.21 -18.02
N VAL A 315 24.00 19.38 -17.25
CA VAL A 315 24.04 19.22 -15.81
C VAL A 315 24.08 20.60 -15.15
N PHE A 316 22.94 21.09 -14.69
CA PHE A 316 22.78 22.38 -14.02
C PHE A 316 23.16 22.26 -12.55
N GLN A 317 23.86 23.26 -12.02
CA GLN A 317 24.18 23.41 -10.61
C GLN A 317 23.39 24.59 -10.03
N ILE A 318 22.67 24.37 -8.93
CA ILE A 318 21.86 25.36 -8.23
C ILE A 318 22.13 25.23 -6.73
N GLY A 319 22.98 26.10 -6.18
CA GLY A 319 23.57 25.96 -4.86
C GLY A 319 24.37 24.66 -4.75
N THR A 320 23.93 23.78 -3.85
CA THR A 320 24.51 22.45 -3.63
C THR A 320 23.85 21.34 -4.45
N GLN A 321 22.85 21.67 -5.28
CA GLN A 321 22.03 20.72 -6.01
C GLN A 321 22.44 20.62 -7.49
N TYR A 322 22.15 19.47 -8.10
CA TYR A 322 22.43 19.20 -9.51
C TYR A 322 21.18 18.69 -10.24
N LEU A 323 20.98 19.11 -11.48
CA LEU A 323 19.86 18.70 -12.33
C LEU A 323 20.33 18.34 -13.73
N ASN A 324 19.80 17.25 -14.30
CA ASN A 324 20.14 16.79 -15.65
C ASN A 324 19.02 17.06 -16.66
N LYS A 325 19.34 17.60 -17.84
CA LYS A 325 18.43 17.68 -18.99
C LYS A 325 19.06 17.09 -20.25
N GLU A 326 18.25 16.38 -21.01
CA GLU A 326 18.60 15.84 -22.31
C GLU A 326 18.25 16.84 -23.42
N ILE A 327 19.26 17.27 -24.19
CA ILE A 327 19.10 18.25 -25.27
C ILE A 327 19.52 17.62 -26.60
N ILE A 328 18.66 17.71 -27.60
CA ILE A 328 18.96 17.27 -28.97
C ILE A 328 19.45 18.46 -29.78
N VAL A 329 20.67 18.39 -30.31
CA VAL A 329 21.23 19.37 -31.25
C VAL A 329 21.04 18.88 -32.68
N LYS A 330 20.49 19.75 -33.55
CA LYS A 330 20.13 19.48 -34.95
C LYS A 330 20.96 20.25 -35.95
#